data_AF-A0A3D5B042-F1
#
_entry.id   AF-A0A3D5B042-F1
#
_cell.length_a   1.000
_cell.length_b   1.000
_cell.length_c   1.000
_cell.angle_alpha   90.00
_cell.angle_beta   90.00
_cell.angle_gamma   90.00
#
_symmetry.space_group_name_H-M   'P 1'
#
loop_
_entity.id
_entity.type
_entity.pdbx_description
1 polymer ?
#
loop_
_entity_poly.entity_id
_entity_poly.type
_entity_poly.pdbx_seq_one_letter_code
_entity_poly.pdbx_strand_id
1 'polypeptide(L)'
;MQFIGRVVLAGLLLMTVGAVVADDDEHRVKLKIFAPAEDDISGVASSGSLVDLAVEFPGDLASTGASTELTGPGVHQNAPPFPGTFSPGANKDHFPGLVVLMSSTRIGAGAGQNLSNLFNIIAVTNRTPTSTEIWATWIIGAKNAFGVEGQMTPSRLFVTVVDGVAPDVVQDMNGDGILDNKDLRLMGYRTLSKGRKVDFTINGL
;
A
#
# COMPACT_ATOMS: atom_id res chain seq x y z
N MET A 1 -62.81 35.49 -36.93
CA MET A 1 -61.44 36.02 -36.93
C MET A 1 -60.69 35.41 -35.76
N GLN A 2 -59.50 34.88 -36.03
CA GLN A 2 -58.57 34.27 -35.08
C GLN A 2 -58.28 35.18 -33.89
N PHE A 3 -57.95 34.62 -32.72
CA PHE A 3 -56.58 34.71 -32.18
C PHE A 3 -56.42 33.81 -30.94
N ILE A 4 -55.42 32.95 -31.03
CA ILE A 4 -54.87 32.08 -29.98
C ILE A 4 -53.94 32.93 -29.11
N GLY A 5 -53.99 32.74 -27.80
CA GLY A 5 -53.03 33.34 -26.86
C GLY A 5 -52.83 32.46 -25.63
N ARG A 6 -51.96 31.45 -25.76
CA ARG A 6 -51.33 30.76 -24.62
C ARG A 6 -49.92 31.30 -24.49
N VAL A 7 -49.56 31.83 -23.32
CA VAL A 7 -48.17 31.81 -22.83
C VAL A 7 -48.19 31.41 -21.36
N VAL A 8 -47.39 30.39 -21.09
CA VAL A 8 -47.25 29.61 -19.86
C VAL A 8 -46.25 30.30 -18.93
N LEU A 9 -46.59 30.44 -17.65
CA LEU A 9 -45.66 30.86 -16.61
C LEU A 9 -44.83 29.64 -16.18
N ALA A 10 -43.53 29.64 -16.48
CA ALA A 10 -42.59 28.62 -16.04
C ALA A 10 -42.13 28.93 -14.60
N GLY A 11 -42.55 28.10 -13.64
CA GLY A 11 -42.00 28.09 -12.29
C GLY A 11 -40.65 27.37 -12.27
N LEU A 12 -39.59 28.09 -11.93
CA LEU A 12 -38.24 27.54 -11.75
C LEU A 12 -38.17 26.84 -10.38
N LEU A 13 -38.20 25.51 -10.37
CA LEU A 13 -37.94 24.69 -9.18
C LEU A 13 -36.41 24.57 -9.00
N LEU A 14 -35.83 25.28 -8.04
CA LEU A 14 -34.46 25.00 -7.60
C LEU A 14 -34.46 23.67 -6.84
N MET A 15 -33.98 22.60 -7.48
CA MET A 15 -33.55 21.41 -6.76
C MET A 15 -32.17 21.67 -6.16
N THR A 16 -32.12 21.89 -4.85
CA THR A 16 -30.87 21.77 -4.08
C THR A 16 -30.48 20.30 -4.07
N VAL A 17 -29.56 19.92 -4.96
CA VAL A 17 -28.87 18.63 -4.89
C VAL A 17 -28.09 18.64 -3.59
N GLY A 18 -28.53 17.83 -2.62
CA GLY A 18 -27.79 17.59 -1.40
C GLY A 18 -26.38 17.11 -1.77
N ALA A 19 -25.37 17.78 -1.22
CA ALA A 19 -24.01 17.30 -1.26
C ALA A 19 -23.99 15.93 -0.58
N VAL A 20 -23.90 14.87 -1.39
CA VAL A 20 -23.58 13.53 -0.89
C VAL A 20 -22.17 13.63 -0.34
N VAL A 21 -22.05 13.53 0.98
CA VAL A 21 -20.78 13.29 1.66
C VAL A 21 -20.34 11.87 1.27
N ALA A 22 -19.73 11.72 0.10
CA ALA A 22 -19.06 10.51 -0.34
C ALA A 22 -17.56 10.76 -0.26
N ASP A 23 -16.96 10.48 0.90
CA ASP A 23 -15.48 10.48 1.02
C ASP A 23 -14.97 9.43 2.03
N ASP A 24 -15.81 8.96 2.96
CA ASP A 24 -15.35 8.00 3.99
C ASP A 24 -15.63 6.51 3.66
N ASP A 25 -16.46 6.23 2.65
CA ASP A 25 -16.83 4.83 2.30
C ASP A 25 -15.87 4.17 1.30
N GLU A 26 -14.99 4.94 0.65
CA GLU A 26 -14.05 4.41 -0.36
C GLU A 26 -12.83 3.72 0.28
N HIS A 27 -12.44 4.14 1.50
CA HIS A 27 -11.21 3.68 2.16
C HIS A 27 -11.50 2.98 3.49
N ARG A 28 -12.16 1.82 3.42
CA ARG A 28 -12.57 1.07 4.62
C ARG A 28 -11.44 0.32 5.32
N VAL A 29 -10.29 0.14 4.65
CA VAL A 29 -9.11 -0.53 5.20
C VAL A 29 -8.20 0.51 5.88
N LYS A 30 -7.85 0.26 7.13
CA LYS A 30 -6.96 1.14 7.90
C LYS A 30 -5.53 0.62 7.85
N LEU A 31 -4.60 1.53 7.59
CA LEU A 31 -3.16 1.25 7.56
C LEU A 31 -2.42 2.02 8.65
N LYS A 32 -1.55 1.30 9.35
CA LYS A 32 -0.58 1.85 10.29
C LYS A 32 0.81 1.29 9.98
N ILE A 33 1.79 2.19 9.91
CA ILE A 33 3.22 1.86 9.80
C ILE A 33 3.82 2.11 11.19
N PHE A 34 4.53 1.12 11.73
CA PHE A 34 5.20 1.20 13.03
C PHE A 34 6.70 1.46 12.89
N ALA A 35 7.32 0.89 11.85
CA ALA A 35 8.70 1.16 11.47
C ALA A 35 8.82 1.20 9.94
N PRO A 36 9.62 2.12 9.38
CA PRO A 36 10.19 3.29 10.05
C PRO A 36 9.10 4.29 10.48
N ALA A 37 9.41 5.13 11.47
CA ALA A 37 8.65 6.35 11.75
C ALA A 37 9.22 7.54 10.96
N GLU A 38 8.49 8.64 10.97
CA GLU A 38 8.93 9.89 10.32
C GLU A 38 10.27 10.35 10.90
N ASP A 39 11.18 10.77 10.02
CA ASP A 39 12.53 11.26 10.33
C ASP A 39 13.50 10.23 10.97
N ASP A 40 13.11 8.95 11.05
CA ASP A 40 13.98 7.90 11.57
C ASP A 40 15.26 7.73 10.73
N ILE A 41 16.37 7.39 11.41
CA ILE A 41 17.58 6.87 10.77
C ILE A 41 17.57 5.35 10.93
N SER A 42 17.25 4.64 9.86
CA SER A 42 16.98 3.21 9.88
C SER A 42 18.14 2.38 9.36
N GLY A 43 18.54 1.36 10.11
CA GLY A 43 19.58 0.40 9.73
C GLY A 43 21.02 0.84 10.01
N VAL A 44 21.96 0.10 9.43
CA VAL A 44 23.42 0.32 9.46
C VAL A 44 24.04 -0.23 8.17
N ALA A 45 25.01 0.48 7.58
CA ALA A 45 25.67 0.07 6.35
C ALA A 45 24.71 -0.35 5.21
N SER A 46 23.59 0.37 5.05
CA SER A 46 22.54 0.12 4.03
C SER A 46 21.84 -1.24 4.21
N SER A 47 21.78 -1.74 5.45
CA SER A 47 21.14 -3.00 5.84
C SER A 47 20.54 -2.92 7.25
N GLY A 48 19.81 -3.94 7.68
CA GLY A 48 19.23 -4.03 9.03
C GLY A 48 18.06 -3.10 9.30
N SER A 49 17.56 -2.38 8.28
CA SER A 49 16.35 -1.58 8.37
C SER A 49 15.12 -2.48 8.48
N LEU A 50 14.09 -2.04 9.22
CA LEU A 50 12.85 -2.76 9.45
C LEU A 50 11.68 -2.02 8.78
N VAL A 51 10.83 -2.74 8.07
CA VAL A 51 9.48 -2.29 7.74
C VAL A 51 8.48 -3.12 8.53
N ASP A 52 7.66 -2.47 9.34
CA ASP A 52 6.65 -3.11 10.17
C ASP A 52 5.34 -2.35 10.08
N LEU A 53 4.25 -3.05 9.75
CA LEU A 53 2.95 -2.44 9.51
C LEU A 53 1.82 -3.35 9.95
N ALA A 54 0.68 -2.72 10.26
CA ALA A 54 -0.59 -3.41 10.46
C ALA A 54 -1.65 -2.86 9.51
N VAL A 55 -2.48 -3.77 9.02
CA VAL A 55 -3.62 -3.52 8.16
C VAL A 55 -4.87 -4.06 8.83
N GLU A 56 -5.85 -3.19 9.07
CA GLU A 56 -7.16 -3.58 9.62
C GLU A 56 -8.20 -3.56 8.49
N PHE A 57 -8.76 -4.73 8.20
CA PHE A 57 -9.84 -4.92 7.23
C PHE A 57 -11.19 -5.03 7.92
N PRO A 58 -12.26 -4.44 7.36
CA PRO A 58 -13.62 -4.78 7.78
C PRO A 58 -13.96 -6.20 7.33
N GLY A 59 -14.55 -6.99 8.22
CA GLY A 59 -15.02 -8.34 7.93
C GLY A 59 -14.03 -9.46 8.31
N ASP A 60 -14.25 -10.62 7.71
CA ASP A 60 -13.51 -11.85 8.05
C ASP A 60 -12.21 -12.00 7.25
N LEU A 61 -11.35 -12.92 7.68
CA LEU A 61 -10.06 -13.17 7.04
C LEU A 61 -10.18 -13.55 5.55
N ALA A 62 -11.21 -14.32 5.18
CA ALA A 62 -11.40 -14.74 3.81
C ALA A 62 -11.61 -13.55 2.86
N SER A 63 -12.32 -12.51 3.31
CA SER A 63 -12.54 -11.29 2.54
C SER A 63 -11.27 -10.47 2.27
N THR A 64 -10.20 -10.69 3.04
CA THR A 64 -8.92 -9.97 2.88
C THR A 64 -8.03 -10.54 1.77
N GLY A 65 -8.25 -11.81 1.42
CA GLY A 65 -7.34 -12.58 0.56
C GLY A 65 -5.98 -12.91 1.20
N ALA A 66 -5.73 -12.48 2.44
CA ALA A 66 -4.45 -12.70 3.12
C ALA A 66 -4.40 -14.04 3.87
N SER A 67 -3.18 -14.54 4.05
CA SER A 67 -2.90 -15.72 4.87
C SER A 67 -1.57 -15.57 5.61
N THR A 68 -1.19 -16.57 6.41
CA THR A 68 0.04 -16.50 7.19
C THR A 68 1.26 -16.82 6.35
N GLU A 69 2.31 -16.03 6.49
CA GLU A 69 3.59 -16.23 5.81
C GLU A 69 4.75 -16.17 6.81
N LEU A 70 5.74 -17.05 6.61
CA LEU A 70 7.05 -17.01 7.25
C LEU A 70 8.10 -17.38 6.19
N THR A 71 8.79 -16.38 5.66
CA THR A 71 9.64 -16.47 4.47
C THR A 71 10.93 -15.66 4.61
N GLY A 72 11.86 -15.83 3.66
CA GLY A 72 13.10 -15.06 3.57
C GLY A 72 14.28 -15.85 2.99
N PRO A 73 15.34 -15.17 2.53
CA PRO A 73 16.51 -15.84 1.97
C PRO A 73 17.37 -16.45 3.09
N GLY A 74 17.50 -17.77 3.12
CA GLY A 74 18.47 -18.50 3.97
C GLY A 74 17.93 -19.04 5.31
N VAL A 75 18.83 -19.24 6.28
CA VAL A 75 18.65 -20.01 7.53
C VAL A 75 18.04 -19.23 8.72
N HIS A 76 17.46 -18.04 8.49
CA HIS A 76 16.67 -17.32 9.52
C HIS A 76 15.27 -17.95 9.73
N GLN A 77 15.20 -19.28 9.62
CA GLN A 77 13.99 -20.10 9.61
C GLN A 77 13.59 -20.47 11.03
N ASN A 78 12.50 -19.92 11.53
CA ASN A 78 11.76 -20.63 12.57
C ASN A 78 10.95 -21.77 11.90
N ALA A 79 11.65 -22.86 11.53
CA ALA A 79 11.16 -24.14 10.98
C ALA A 79 10.43 -24.07 9.59
N PRO A 80 10.17 -25.21 8.89
CA PRO A 80 9.97 -25.26 7.43
C PRO A 80 8.92 -24.29 6.90
N PRO A 81 9.18 -23.61 5.75
CA PRO A 81 8.43 -22.42 5.34
C PRO A 81 6.97 -22.74 5.05
N PHE A 82 6.08 -21.78 5.34
CA PHE A 82 4.81 -21.73 4.64
C PHE A 82 5.11 -21.63 3.12
N PRO A 83 4.39 -22.40 2.28
CA PRO A 83 4.69 -22.43 0.85
C PRO A 83 4.44 -21.06 0.22
N GLY A 84 5.46 -20.46 -0.41
CA GLY A 84 5.36 -19.15 -1.05
C GLY A 84 6.67 -18.75 -1.74
N THR A 85 6.62 -17.72 -2.59
CA THR A 85 7.81 -17.18 -3.28
C THR A 85 8.35 -15.92 -2.60
N PHE A 86 9.66 -15.81 -2.41
CA PHE A 86 10.29 -14.59 -1.87
C PHE A 86 11.08 -13.85 -2.93
N SER A 87 10.50 -12.79 -3.47
CA SER A 87 11.14 -11.98 -4.52
C SER A 87 10.46 -10.62 -4.65
N PRO A 88 11.10 -9.62 -5.29
CA PRO A 88 10.44 -8.35 -5.57
C PRO A 88 9.19 -8.55 -6.46
N GLY A 89 8.11 -7.87 -6.13
CA GLY A 89 6.80 -7.98 -6.80
C GLY A 89 5.64 -7.95 -5.81
N ALA A 90 4.44 -8.18 -6.33
CA ALA A 90 3.23 -8.34 -5.52
C ALA A 90 3.27 -9.66 -4.75
N ASN A 91 2.82 -9.66 -3.48
CA ASN A 91 2.69 -10.88 -2.68
C ASN A 91 1.41 -11.64 -3.07
N LYS A 92 1.46 -12.35 -4.20
CA LYS A 92 0.30 -13.00 -4.81
C LYS A 92 -0.26 -14.15 -3.95
N ASP A 93 0.60 -14.77 -3.13
CA ASP A 93 0.29 -15.98 -2.41
C ASP A 93 -0.37 -15.69 -1.04
N HIS A 94 0.09 -14.64 -0.34
CA HIS A 94 -0.27 -14.43 1.08
C HIS A 94 -0.76 -13.03 1.42
N PHE A 95 -0.52 -12.01 0.58
CA PHE A 95 -1.11 -10.68 0.76
C PHE A 95 -1.34 -9.96 -0.57
N PRO A 96 -2.27 -10.45 -1.41
CA PRO A 96 -2.35 -10.08 -2.82
C PRO A 96 -2.62 -8.60 -3.06
N GLY A 97 -3.39 -7.94 -2.19
CA GLY A 97 -3.74 -6.53 -2.35
C GLY A 97 -2.68 -5.54 -1.85
N LEU A 98 -1.60 -5.98 -1.21
CA LEU A 98 -0.63 -5.08 -0.59
C LEU A 98 0.30 -4.45 -1.65
N VAL A 99 0.43 -3.13 -1.59
CA VAL A 99 1.40 -2.36 -2.37
C VAL A 99 2.36 -1.67 -1.41
N VAL A 100 3.65 -1.94 -1.56
CA VAL A 100 4.72 -1.30 -0.79
C VAL A 100 5.79 -0.81 -1.75
N LEU A 101 6.04 0.51 -1.74
CA LEU A 101 7.06 1.16 -2.56
C LEU A 101 8.07 1.88 -1.65
N MET A 102 9.34 1.90 -2.05
CA MET A 102 10.38 2.64 -1.34
C MET A 102 11.20 3.46 -2.34
N SER A 103 11.26 4.78 -2.17
CA SER A 103 11.89 5.68 -3.16
C SER A 103 13.39 5.42 -3.38
N SER A 104 14.07 4.88 -2.37
CA SER A 104 15.51 4.58 -2.40
C SER A 104 15.83 3.15 -2.84
N THR A 105 14.83 2.36 -3.25
CA THR A 105 15.09 1.02 -3.76
C THR A 105 15.84 1.07 -5.08
N ARG A 106 16.82 0.18 -5.19
CA ARG A 106 17.64 -0.02 -6.39
C ARG A 106 17.33 -1.36 -7.06
N ILE A 107 16.29 -2.05 -6.58
CA ILE A 107 15.84 -3.34 -7.06
C ILE A 107 14.85 -3.13 -8.21
N GLY A 108 14.94 -3.96 -9.25
CA GLY A 108 13.91 -4.05 -10.29
C GLY A 108 13.61 -2.71 -10.94
N ALA A 109 12.33 -2.31 -10.93
CA ALA A 109 11.86 -1.04 -11.49
C ALA A 109 12.19 0.22 -10.64
N GLY A 110 13.12 0.12 -9.68
CA GLY A 110 13.44 1.23 -8.77
C GLY A 110 12.22 1.59 -7.92
N ALA A 111 11.98 2.89 -7.68
CA ALA A 111 10.90 3.36 -6.80
C ALA A 111 9.50 2.81 -7.15
N GLY A 112 9.26 2.39 -8.40
CA GLY A 112 8.01 1.76 -8.85
C GLY A 112 7.89 0.27 -8.56
N GLN A 113 8.96 -0.39 -8.12
CA GLN A 113 8.95 -1.81 -7.79
C GLN A 113 8.08 -2.07 -6.56
N ASN A 114 7.04 -2.90 -6.67
CA ASN A 114 6.32 -3.38 -5.49
C ASN A 114 7.23 -4.34 -4.69
N LEU A 115 7.32 -4.11 -3.38
CA LEU A 115 8.18 -4.81 -2.44
C LEU A 115 7.38 -5.68 -1.46
N SER A 116 6.06 -5.77 -1.61
CA SER A 116 5.18 -6.52 -0.69
C SER A 116 5.56 -8.00 -0.55
N ASN A 117 6.11 -8.60 -1.60
CA ASN A 117 6.56 -10.00 -1.58
C ASN A 117 7.97 -10.20 -0.99
N LEU A 118 8.53 -9.15 -0.37
CA LEU A 118 9.74 -9.22 0.44
C LEU A 118 9.45 -9.24 1.95
N PHE A 119 8.18 -9.23 2.37
CA PHE A 119 7.82 -9.36 3.77
C PHE A 119 8.15 -10.75 4.30
N ASN A 120 8.87 -10.82 5.42
CA ASN A 120 9.28 -12.09 6.03
C ASN A 120 8.15 -12.74 6.81
N ILE A 121 7.29 -11.93 7.42
CA ILE A 121 6.22 -12.39 8.29
C ILE A 121 4.94 -11.74 7.83
N ILE A 122 3.92 -12.56 7.61
CA ILE A 122 2.52 -12.11 7.59
C ILE A 122 1.79 -12.90 8.67
N ALA A 123 1.18 -12.19 9.60
CA ALA A 123 0.50 -12.78 10.74
C ALA A 123 -0.89 -12.17 10.90
N VAL A 124 -1.87 -13.00 11.24
CA VAL A 124 -3.18 -12.52 11.64
C VAL A 124 -3.18 -12.37 13.16
N THR A 125 -3.28 -11.14 13.65
CA THR A 125 -3.08 -10.80 15.07
C THR A 125 -4.39 -10.60 15.82
N ASN A 126 -5.45 -10.19 15.11
CA ASN A 126 -6.79 -10.08 15.66
C ASN A 126 -7.84 -10.54 14.64
N ARG A 127 -8.82 -11.31 15.11
CA ARG A 127 -9.96 -11.75 14.30
C ARG A 127 -11.23 -11.66 15.12
N THR A 128 -12.17 -10.86 14.62
CA THR A 128 -13.52 -10.74 15.13
C THR A 128 -14.51 -10.92 13.97
N PRO A 129 -15.82 -11.07 14.22
CA PRO A 129 -16.80 -11.15 13.14
C PRO A 129 -16.86 -9.92 12.22
N THR A 130 -16.34 -8.77 12.67
CA THR A 130 -16.44 -7.49 11.97
C THR A 130 -15.10 -6.87 11.59
N SER A 131 -13.97 -7.44 12.04
CA SER A 131 -12.63 -6.90 11.80
C SER A 131 -11.58 -8.00 11.80
N THR A 132 -10.63 -7.88 10.87
CA THR A 132 -9.42 -8.71 10.77
C THR A 132 -8.19 -7.80 10.74
N GLU A 133 -7.26 -8.04 11.64
CA GLU A 133 -5.96 -7.35 11.67
C GLU A 133 -4.87 -8.29 11.15
N ILE A 134 -4.09 -7.79 10.20
CA ILE A 134 -2.94 -8.46 9.61
C ILE A 134 -1.70 -7.61 9.88
N TRP A 135 -0.67 -8.23 10.43
CA TRP A 135 0.65 -7.65 10.58
C TRP A 135 1.57 -8.17 9.50
N ALA A 136 2.39 -7.28 8.96
CA ALA A 136 3.43 -7.63 8.01
C ALA A 136 4.76 -7.02 8.49
N THR A 137 5.78 -7.86 8.62
CA THR A 137 7.14 -7.44 9.01
C THR A 137 8.19 -7.88 7.98
N TRP A 138 9.11 -6.98 7.66
CA TRP A 138 10.23 -7.19 6.74
C TRP A 138 11.53 -6.65 7.33
N ILE A 139 12.56 -7.48 7.39
CA ILE A 139 13.92 -7.05 7.70
C ILE A 139 14.73 -6.96 6.40
N ILE A 140 15.28 -5.78 6.14
CA ILE A 140 16.13 -5.52 4.99
C ILE A 140 17.53 -6.03 5.27
N GLY A 141 17.84 -7.27 4.86
CA GLY A 141 19.18 -7.84 5.02
C GLY A 141 20.19 -7.46 3.93
N ALA A 142 19.71 -7.13 2.73
CA ALA A 142 20.57 -6.95 1.56
C ALA A 142 21.19 -5.54 1.52
N LYS A 143 22.51 -5.46 1.71
CA LYS A 143 23.28 -4.22 1.54
C LYS A 143 23.08 -3.62 0.15
N ASN A 144 23.02 -2.29 0.06
CA ASN A 144 22.93 -1.51 -1.19
C ASN A 144 21.67 -1.78 -2.04
N ALA A 145 20.74 -2.62 -1.57
CA ALA A 145 19.46 -2.83 -2.22
C ALA A 145 18.51 -1.66 -2.00
N PHE A 146 18.67 -0.98 -0.85
CA PHE A 146 17.96 0.24 -0.47
C PHE A 146 19.00 1.22 0.06
N GLY A 147 19.11 2.38 -0.59
CA GLY A 147 20.20 3.32 -0.35
C GLY A 147 21.59 2.82 -0.77
N VAL A 148 22.62 3.49 -0.24
CA VAL A 148 24.03 3.25 -0.60
C VAL A 148 24.89 3.21 0.67
N GLU A 149 25.71 2.18 0.81
CA GLU A 149 26.74 2.08 1.84
C GLU A 149 27.71 3.27 1.74
N GLY A 150 28.07 3.84 2.89
CA GLY A 150 28.82 5.08 3.03
C GLY A 150 27.99 6.36 2.87
N GLN A 151 26.66 6.28 2.70
CA GLN A 151 25.81 7.46 2.48
C GLN A 151 24.54 7.44 3.33
N MET A 152 24.15 8.61 3.85
CA MET A 152 22.80 8.81 4.39
C MET A 152 21.85 9.01 3.21
N THR A 153 20.89 8.10 3.02
CA THR A 153 19.99 8.14 1.86
C THR A 153 18.57 8.53 2.29
N PRO A 154 18.11 9.76 1.99
CA PRO A 154 16.71 10.14 2.16
C PRO A 154 15.79 9.18 1.40
N SER A 155 14.75 8.71 2.07
CA SER A 155 13.89 7.63 1.62
C SER A 155 12.44 7.95 1.98
N ARG A 156 11.51 7.52 1.12
CA ARG A 156 10.08 7.57 1.37
C ARG A 156 9.51 6.18 1.22
N LEU A 157 8.81 5.70 2.25
CA LEU A 157 7.99 4.50 2.19
C LEU A 157 6.56 4.91 1.79
N PHE A 158 6.00 4.27 0.77
CA PHE A 158 4.57 4.37 0.43
C PHE A 158 3.90 3.01 0.58
N VAL A 159 2.78 2.98 1.29
CA VAL A 159 1.99 1.76 1.52
C VAL A 159 0.52 2.02 1.22
N THR A 160 -0.10 1.12 0.49
CA THR A 160 -1.54 1.12 0.24
C THR A 160 -2.05 -0.31 0.02
N VAL A 161 -3.37 -0.47 -0.01
CA VAL A 161 -4.04 -1.74 -0.30
C VAL A 161 -4.97 -1.50 -1.48
N VAL A 162 -4.92 -2.39 -2.47
CA VAL A 162 -5.85 -2.42 -3.59
C VAL A 162 -6.77 -3.63 -3.50
N ASP A 163 -7.87 -3.56 -4.23
CA ASP A 163 -8.75 -4.69 -4.46
C ASP A 163 -8.13 -5.68 -5.45
N GLY A 164 -8.23 -6.98 -5.14
CA GLY A 164 -7.62 -8.04 -5.93
C GLY A 164 -6.10 -8.13 -5.80
N VAL A 165 -5.42 -8.53 -6.88
CA VAL A 165 -3.97 -8.70 -6.93
C VAL A 165 -3.30 -7.39 -7.36
N ALA A 166 -2.43 -6.87 -6.51
CA ALA A 166 -1.63 -5.68 -6.76
C ALA A 166 -0.69 -5.84 -7.97
N PRO A 167 -0.28 -4.74 -8.63
CA PRO A 167 0.73 -4.80 -9.68
C PRO A 167 2.10 -5.16 -9.11
N ASP A 168 2.92 -5.86 -9.90
CA ASP A 168 4.34 -6.08 -9.60
C ASP A 168 5.15 -4.77 -9.68
N VAL A 169 4.73 -3.83 -10.53
CA VAL A 169 5.36 -2.52 -10.73
C VAL A 169 4.26 -1.45 -10.85
N VAL A 170 4.37 -0.39 -10.05
CA VAL A 170 3.56 0.83 -10.18
C VAL A 170 4.28 1.78 -11.13
N GLN A 171 3.55 2.31 -12.12
CA GLN A 171 4.06 3.26 -13.10
C GLN A 171 3.54 4.64 -12.77
N ASP A 172 4.35 5.68 -12.99
CA ASP A 172 3.89 7.08 -12.91
C ASP A 172 3.01 7.37 -14.12
N MET A 173 1.70 7.23 -13.95
CA MET A 173 0.72 7.30 -15.03
C MET A 173 0.30 8.74 -15.32
N ASN A 174 0.47 9.66 -14.36
CA ASN A 174 0.10 11.06 -14.51
C ASN A 174 1.30 11.98 -14.80
N GLY A 175 2.54 11.46 -14.71
CA GLY A 175 3.78 12.17 -15.02
C GLY A 175 4.19 13.20 -13.97
N ASP A 176 3.72 13.09 -12.72
CA ASP A 176 4.03 14.03 -11.64
C ASP A 176 5.27 13.64 -10.81
N GLY A 177 5.87 12.47 -11.09
CA GLY A 177 7.03 11.93 -10.41
C GLY A 177 6.74 11.35 -9.02
N ILE A 178 5.47 11.26 -8.61
CA ILE A 178 5.04 10.77 -7.30
C ILE A 178 4.19 9.52 -7.48
N LEU A 179 4.78 8.37 -7.19
CA LEU A 179 4.07 7.09 -7.23
C LEU A 179 3.09 6.97 -6.05
N ASP A 180 1.79 7.02 -6.32
CA ASP A 180 0.76 6.85 -5.29
C ASP A 180 -0.59 6.28 -5.77
N ASN A 181 -1.65 6.43 -4.95
CA ASN A 181 -2.98 5.93 -5.25
C ASN A 181 -3.56 6.51 -6.57
N LYS A 182 -3.12 7.69 -7.02
CA LYS A 182 -3.55 8.25 -8.32
C LYS A 182 -3.07 7.38 -9.47
N ASP A 183 -1.82 6.96 -9.45
CA ASP A 183 -1.25 6.10 -10.46
C ASP A 183 -1.93 4.74 -10.48
N LEU A 184 -2.11 4.13 -9.31
CA LEU A 184 -2.82 2.86 -9.19
C LEU A 184 -4.22 2.93 -9.80
N ARG A 185 -4.97 4.02 -9.55
CA ARG A 185 -6.29 4.22 -10.17
C ARG A 185 -6.21 4.39 -11.68
N LEU A 186 -5.22 5.13 -12.19
CA LEU A 186 -5.01 5.28 -13.64
C LEU A 186 -4.56 3.98 -14.31
N MET A 187 -3.87 3.10 -13.58
CA MET A 187 -3.55 1.72 -13.99
C MET A 187 -4.76 0.77 -13.91
N GLY A 188 -5.90 1.23 -13.39
CA GLY A 188 -7.15 0.46 -13.29
C GLY A 188 -7.37 -0.28 -11.96
N TYR A 189 -6.56 -0.01 -10.93
CA TYR A 189 -6.72 -0.60 -9.60
C TYR A 189 -7.65 0.23 -8.71
N ARG A 190 -8.53 -0.44 -7.96
CA ARG A 190 -9.35 0.17 -6.92
C ARG A 190 -8.60 0.15 -5.59
N THR A 191 -8.38 1.31 -4.98
CA THR A 191 -7.68 1.42 -3.68
C THR A 191 -8.66 1.24 -2.53
N LEU A 192 -8.35 0.36 -1.58
CA LEU A 192 -9.17 0.07 -0.40
C LEU A 192 -8.76 0.85 0.86
N SER A 193 -7.57 1.45 0.84
CA SER A 193 -7.03 2.25 1.94
C SER A 193 -6.47 3.59 1.45
N LYS A 194 -6.46 4.57 2.37
CA LYS A 194 -5.73 5.82 2.13
C LYS A 194 -4.24 5.46 2.08
N GLY A 195 -3.56 5.83 1.00
CA GLY A 195 -2.12 5.65 0.89
C GLY A 195 -1.39 6.34 2.05
N ARG A 196 -0.47 5.62 2.70
CA ARG A 196 0.39 6.15 3.76
C ARG A 196 1.77 6.41 3.20
N LYS A 197 2.34 7.56 3.56
CA LYS A 197 3.70 7.96 3.21
C LYS A 197 4.46 8.23 4.51
N VAL A 198 5.69 7.76 4.61
CA VAL A 198 6.61 8.04 5.71
C VAL A 198 7.96 8.41 5.13
N ASP A 199 8.47 9.57 5.50
CA ASP A 199 9.82 10.01 5.13
C ASP A 199 10.81 9.65 6.23
N PHE A 200 11.93 9.05 5.84
CA PHE A 200 12.96 8.57 6.75
C PHE A 200 14.31 8.52 6.03
N THR A 201 15.38 8.16 6.74
CA THR A 201 16.71 8.00 6.16
C THR A 201 17.19 6.56 6.30
N ILE A 202 17.61 5.95 5.19
CA ILE A 202 18.39 4.71 5.24
C ILE A 202 19.83 5.07 5.63
N ASN A 203 20.30 4.46 6.71
CA ASN A 203 21.64 4.63 7.21
C ASN A 203 22.63 3.77 6.43
N GLY A 204 23.44 4.40 5.59
CA GLY A 204 24.55 3.75 4.88
C GLY A 204 25.86 3.71 5.66
N LEU A 205 25.96 4.38 6.81
CA LEU A 205 27.21 4.50 7.59
C LEU A 205 27.49 3.26 8.44
#